data_AF-A0A168BGM3-F1
#
_entry.id   AF-A0A168BGM3-F1
#
_cell.length_a   1.000
_cell.length_b   1.000
_cell.length_c   1.000
_cell.angle_alpha   90.00
_cell.angle_beta   90.00
_cell.angle_gamma   90.00
#
_symmetry.space_group_name_H-M   'P 1'
#
loop_
_entity.id
_entity.type
_entity.pdbx_description
1 polymer ?
#
loop_
_entity_poly.entity_id
_entity_poly.type
_entity_poly.pdbx_seq_one_letter_code
_entity_poly.pdbx_strand_id
1 'polypeptide(L)'
;MNSAARSRFTQWPGLSRICLRQVHAGRHLRTEAAFQGPDAHGPDAHGEQIWVFSHRRSDQIIYSFDENLNVFHSLKQLPFNGKKTKPAKFRKDYWSPMALIKFPHGRADAGLSVYQKLRELKHLHEVAWTDELRYKRPEEFSKEDKEKIAEEESKARQYRPIRNKAQRGTALNAQKKNCIADMAAVLSGQGSGNKIAAVDSPGGSSAGLVQVSVRWANDQDKEFAESWPENVEHGMLNEPSPP
;
A
#
# COMPACT_ATOMS: atom_id res chain seq x y z
N MET A 1 -9.53 33.44 -62.72
CA MET A 1 -8.18 33.26 -63.31
C MET A 1 -7.17 33.50 -62.19
N ASN A 2 -6.81 32.45 -61.46
CA ASN A 2 -5.63 31.60 -61.66
C ASN A 2 -4.45 32.10 -60.81
N SER A 3 -4.25 31.52 -59.63
CA SER A 3 -2.89 31.28 -59.15
C SER A 3 -2.71 29.77 -58.96
N ALA A 4 -1.65 29.28 -59.59
CA ALA A 4 -1.47 27.89 -59.95
C ALA A 4 -0.94 27.05 -58.79
N ALA A 5 -1.36 25.78 -58.79
CA ALA A 5 -0.78 24.73 -57.99
C ALA A 5 0.70 24.51 -58.33
N ARG A 6 1.53 24.35 -57.28
CA ARG A 6 2.78 23.60 -57.35
C ARG A 6 2.84 22.65 -56.17
N SER A 7 2.47 21.40 -56.44
CA SER A 7 3.02 20.25 -55.75
C SER A 7 4.15 19.73 -56.64
N ARG A 8 5.32 19.44 -56.06
CA ARG A 8 5.85 18.05 -56.00
C ARG A 8 7.33 17.99 -55.59
N PHE A 9 7.59 17.11 -54.61
CA PHE A 9 8.84 16.42 -54.30
C PHE A 9 9.89 17.32 -53.64
N THR A 10 10.32 17.11 -52.40
CA THR A 10 10.80 15.86 -51.80
C THR A 10 10.56 15.89 -50.30
N GLN A 11 9.91 14.87 -49.77
CA GLN A 11 9.64 14.77 -48.35
C GLN A 11 10.17 13.41 -47.85
N TRP A 12 10.95 13.50 -46.76
CA TRP A 12 11.44 12.47 -45.82
C TRP A 12 12.80 11.79 -46.13
N PRO A 13 13.58 11.34 -45.11
CA PRO A 13 13.50 11.55 -43.65
C PRO A 13 14.84 11.96 -43.00
N GLY A 14 14.80 12.86 -42.01
CA GLY A 14 15.95 13.20 -41.15
C GLY A 14 15.88 12.56 -39.76
N LEU A 15 15.54 11.27 -39.68
CA LEU A 15 15.56 10.49 -38.42
C LEU A 15 17.00 10.02 -38.14
N SER A 16 17.90 10.93 -37.76
CA SER A 16 19.27 10.55 -37.44
C SER A 16 19.88 11.35 -36.30
N ARG A 17 19.11 11.64 -35.23
CA ARG A 17 19.65 12.17 -33.96
C ARG A 17 18.90 11.71 -32.70
N ILE A 18 18.48 10.45 -32.64
CA ILE A 18 18.05 9.84 -31.38
C ILE A 18 18.66 8.45 -31.28
N CYS A 19 19.94 8.39 -30.95
CA CYS A 19 20.62 7.22 -30.41
C CYS A 19 22.01 7.65 -29.98
N LEU A 20 22.24 7.81 -28.67
CA LEU A 20 23.51 7.61 -27.96
C LEU A 20 23.28 7.91 -26.46
N ARG A 21 22.45 7.08 -25.82
CA ARG A 21 22.47 6.86 -24.36
C ARG A 21 22.24 5.39 -24.10
N GLN A 22 23.20 4.57 -24.50
CA GLN A 22 23.11 3.11 -24.35
C GLN A 22 24.47 2.47 -24.02
N VAL A 23 25.30 3.16 -23.20
CA VAL A 23 26.65 2.64 -22.83
C VAL A 23 26.97 2.75 -21.32
N HIS A 24 26.02 3.11 -20.46
CA HIS A 24 26.19 3.00 -18.99
C HIS A 24 25.05 2.26 -18.29
N ALA A 25 24.47 1.28 -18.96
CA ALA A 25 23.72 0.22 -18.30
C ALA A 25 24.50 -1.07 -18.48
N GLY A 26 25.64 -1.17 -17.79
CA GLY A 26 26.25 -2.47 -17.57
C GLY A 26 25.17 -3.36 -16.97
N ARG A 27 24.82 -4.43 -17.69
CA ARG A 27 23.95 -5.49 -17.20
C ARG A 27 24.67 -6.05 -15.98
N HIS A 28 24.35 -5.53 -14.80
CA HIS A 28 24.81 -6.13 -13.57
C HIS A 28 24.29 -7.55 -13.64
N LEU A 29 25.20 -8.51 -13.78
CA LEU A 29 24.87 -9.91 -13.56
C LEU A 29 24.14 -9.92 -12.23
N ARG A 30 22.85 -10.23 -12.26
CA ARG A 30 22.11 -10.52 -11.05
C ARG A 30 22.75 -11.81 -10.56
N THR A 31 23.68 -11.69 -9.62
CA THR A 31 24.09 -12.85 -8.84
C THR A 31 22.80 -13.45 -8.28
N GLU A 32 22.46 -14.66 -8.70
CA GLU A 32 21.25 -15.35 -8.25
C GLU A 32 21.28 -15.65 -6.75
N ALA A 33 22.46 -15.51 -6.12
CA ALA A 33 22.56 -15.26 -4.70
C ALA A 33 21.95 -13.87 -4.39
N ALA A 34 20.62 -13.81 -4.32
CA ALA A 34 19.93 -12.77 -3.59
C ALA A 34 20.63 -12.57 -2.23
N PHE A 35 20.75 -11.33 -1.78
CA PHE A 35 21.34 -11.01 -0.46
C PHE A 35 20.69 -11.90 0.60
N GLN A 36 21.40 -12.95 1.00
CA GLN A 36 21.05 -13.78 2.12
C GLN A 36 21.41 -12.93 3.33
N GLY A 37 20.41 -12.24 3.89
CA GLY A 37 20.58 -11.53 5.14
C GLY A 37 21.16 -12.47 6.20
N PRO A 38 21.71 -11.92 7.29
CA PRO A 38 22.38 -12.70 8.35
C PRO A 38 21.53 -13.86 8.89
N ASP A 39 20.21 -13.80 8.73
CA ASP A 39 19.24 -14.77 9.26
C ASP A 39 18.56 -15.63 8.17
N ALA A 40 19.14 -15.79 6.98
CA ALA A 40 18.50 -16.49 5.85
C ALA A 40 18.03 -17.95 6.13
N HIS A 41 18.50 -18.55 7.23
CA HIS A 41 18.15 -19.90 7.66
C HIS A 41 17.61 -19.97 9.11
N GLY A 42 17.35 -18.83 9.73
CA GLY A 42 16.74 -18.76 11.06
C GLY A 42 15.22 -18.99 11.02
N PRO A 43 14.59 -19.36 12.15
CA PRO A 43 13.14 -19.50 12.24
C PRO A 43 12.38 -18.19 11.93
N ASP A 44 13.08 -17.05 12.02
CA ASP A 44 12.59 -15.71 11.68
C ASP A 44 13.43 -15.09 10.55
N ALA A 45 13.61 -15.82 9.45
CA ALA A 45 14.39 -15.30 8.33
C ALA A 45 13.81 -13.98 7.80
N HIS A 46 14.69 -13.04 7.52
CA HIS A 46 14.31 -11.69 7.11
C HIS A 46 13.39 -11.71 5.88
N GLY A 47 12.19 -11.13 6.01
CA GLY A 47 11.19 -11.10 4.94
C GLY A 47 10.16 -12.22 5.00
N GLU A 48 10.29 -13.23 5.86
CA GLU A 48 9.24 -14.24 6.09
C GLU A 48 8.11 -13.74 7.00
N GLN A 49 8.39 -12.69 7.78
CA GLN A 49 7.42 -12.08 8.68
C GLN A 49 7.31 -10.59 8.41
N ILE A 50 6.08 -10.09 8.30
CA ILE A 50 5.79 -8.66 8.20
C ILE A 50 4.85 -8.28 9.33
N TRP A 51 5.34 -7.41 10.19
CA TRP A 51 4.57 -6.80 11.25
C TRP A 51 3.91 -5.51 10.77
N VAL A 52 2.61 -5.41 11.00
CA VAL A 52 1.81 -4.22 10.70
C VAL A 52 1.38 -3.58 12.01
N PHE A 53 1.78 -2.34 12.24
CA PHE A 53 1.45 -1.58 13.43
C PHE A 53 0.46 -0.49 13.11
N SER A 54 -0.52 -0.30 13.98
CA SER A 54 -1.47 0.80 13.91
C SER A 54 -1.28 1.77 15.06
N HIS A 55 -1.47 3.05 14.78
CA HIS A 55 -1.52 4.09 15.81
C HIS A 55 -2.94 4.16 16.39
N ARG A 56 -3.07 3.92 17.70
CA ARG A 56 -4.36 3.74 18.40
C ARG A 56 -5.39 4.87 18.25
N ARG A 57 -4.95 6.08 17.88
CA ARG A 57 -5.83 7.27 17.78
C ARG A 57 -5.96 7.87 16.38
N SER A 58 -4.99 7.64 15.51
CA SER A 58 -4.92 8.31 14.21
C SER A 58 -5.00 7.35 13.04
N ASP A 59 -5.08 6.04 13.33
CA ASP A 59 -5.16 4.97 12.34
C ASP A 59 -4.04 5.02 11.29
N GLN A 60 -2.91 5.65 11.64
CA GLN A 60 -1.69 5.61 10.84
C GLN A 60 -1.09 4.21 10.93
N ILE A 61 -0.51 3.76 9.82
CA ILE A 61 0.06 2.42 9.69
C ILE A 61 1.57 2.49 9.51
N ILE A 62 2.28 1.52 10.10
CA ILE A 62 3.71 1.31 9.92
C ILE A 62 3.96 -0.17 9.64
N TYR A 63 4.79 -0.46 8.64
CA TYR A 63 5.22 -1.82 8.32
C TYR A 63 6.65 -2.06 8.81
N SER A 64 6.91 -3.21 9.41
CA SER A 64 8.23 -3.61 9.89
C SER A 64 8.46 -5.09 9.59
N PHE A 65 9.72 -5.50 9.47
CA PHE A 65 10.08 -6.93 9.52
C PHE A 65 10.29 -7.40 10.96
N ASP A 66 10.64 -6.47 11.85
CA ASP A 66 10.86 -6.74 13.27
C ASP A 66 9.57 -6.61 14.08
N GLU A 67 9.41 -7.47 15.09
CA GLU A 67 8.35 -7.39 16.11
C GLU A 67 8.41 -6.08 16.91
N ASN A 68 9.61 -5.53 17.09
CA ASN A 68 9.81 -4.30 17.82
C ASN A 68 10.01 -3.12 16.87
N LEU A 69 9.16 -2.10 17.00
CA LEU A 69 9.28 -0.90 16.17
C LEU A 69 10.60 -0.15 16.41
N ASN A 70 11.40 -0.04 15.36
CA ASN A 70 12.54 0.86 15.33
C ASN A 70 12.07 2.31 15.16
N VAL A 71 12.34 3.16 16.15
CA VAL A 71 11.93 4.57 16.21
C VAL A 71 12.31 5.36 14.96
N PHE A 72 13.55 5.21 14.49
CA PHE A 72 14.08 6.00 13.39
C PHE A 72 13.44 5.62 12.05
N HIS A 73 13.35 4.32 11.77
CA HIS A 73 12.73 3.83 10.53
C HIS A 73 11.22 4.04 10.53
N SER A 74 10.57 3.88 11.68
CA SER A 74 9.13 4.12 11.87
C SER A 74 8.75 5.56 11.55
N LEU A 75 9.50 6.54 12.07
CA LEU A 75 9.20 7.97 11.85
C LEU A 75 9.36 8.41 10.38
N LYS A 76 10.19 7.70 9.59
CA LYS A 76 10.36 7.95 8.16
C LYS A 76 9.16 7.51 7.33
N GLN A 77 8.36 6.57 7.83
CA GLN A 77 7.16 6.10 7.13
C GLN A 77 5.97 7.07 7.26
N LEU A 78 6.04 8.02 8.19
CA LEU A 78 4.95 8.97 8.45
C LEU A 78 5.14 10.24 7.59
N PRO A 79 4.24 10.54 6.65
CA PRO A 79 4.29 11.76 5.87
C PRO A 79 3.85 12.99 6.68
N PHE A 80 4.15 14.18 6.16
CA PHE A 80 3.62 15.42 6.69
C PHE A 80 2.31 15.79 5.98
N ASN A 81 1.18 15.39 6.58
CA ASN A 81 -0.17 15.70 6.06
C ASN A 81 -0.77 17.01 6.60
N GLY A 82 -0.01 17.79 7.36
CA GLY A 82 -0.46 19.05 7.95
C GLY A 82 0.11 19.34 9.34
N LYS A 83 -0.27 20.49 9.91
CA LYS A 83 0.14 20.84 11.27
C LYS A 83 -0.41 19.80 12.26
N LYS A 84 0.46 19.29 13.14
CA LYS A 84 0.14 18.26 14.16
C LYS A 84 -0.27 16.87 13.61
N THR A 85 -0.05 16.57 12.33
CA THR A 85 -0.36 15.24 11.78
C THR A 85 0.81 14.27 11.87
N LYS A 86 2.05 14.76 11.97
CA LYS A 86 3.27 13.98 12.19
C LYS A 86 3.84 14.30 13.57
N PRO A 87 4.08 13.30 14.44
CA PRO A 87 4.65 13.54 15.75
C PRO A 87 6.11 14.01 15.63
N ALA A 88 6.53 14.91 16.54
CA ALA A 88 7.91 15.39 16.57
C ALA A 88 8.89 14.32 17.09
N LYS A 89 8.42 13.47 18.01
CA LYS A 89 9.16 12.32 18.57
C LYS A 89 8.28 11.08 18.49
N PHE A 90 8.88 9.95 18.16
CA PHE A 90 8.15 8.69 18.11
C PHE A 90 7.85 8.20 19.53
N ARG A 91 6.58 7.94 19.81
CA ARG A 91 6.09 7.48 21.11
C ARG A 91 5.54 6.08 20.96
N LYS A 92 6.31 5.07 21.41
CA LYS A 92 6.02 3.64 21.19
C LYS A 92 4.68 3.20 21.78
N ASP A 93 4.25 3.83 22.88
CA ASP A 93 3.00 3.55 23.59
C ASP A 93 1.72 3.77 22.76
N TYR A 94 1.76 4.67 21.78
CA TYR A 94 0.61 4.88 20.88
C TYR A 94 0.50 3.86 19.75
N TRP A 95 1.51 3.01 19.59
CA TRP A 95 1.55 2.01 18.54
C TRP A 95 1.28 0.63 19.12
N SER A 96 0.49 -0.15 18.40
CA SER A 96 0.20 -1.54 18.73
C SER A 96 0.29 -2.40 17.48
N PRO A 97 0.77 -3.65 17.58
CA PRO A 97 0.67 -4.60 16.49
C PRO A 97 -0.81 -4.78 16.15
N MET A 98 -1.13 -4.66 14.87
CA MET A 98 -2.47 -4.83 14.30
C MET A 98 -2.58 -6.19 13.63
N ALA A 99 -1.56 -6.55 12.84
CA ALA A 99 -1.49 -7.81 12.14
C ALA A 99 -0.04 -8.27 11.99
N LEU A 100 0.14 -9.58 11.89
CA LEU A 100 1.38 -10.23 11.54
C LEU A 100 1.13 -11.13 10.33
N ILE A 101 1.80 -10.84 9.23
CA ILE A 101 1.75 -11.63 8.01
C ILE A 101 2.94 -12.59 8.03
N LYS A 102 2.68 -13.90 8.04
CA LYS A 102 3.69 -14.95 8.02
C LYS A 102 3.66 -15.71 6.70
N PHE A 103 4.81 -15.77 6.06
CA PHE A 103 5.08 -16.58 4.88
C PHE A 103 5.69 -17.92 5.30
N PRO A 104 5.54 -18.98 4.49
CA PRO A 104 6.18 -20.26 4.74
C PRO A 104 7.70 -20.12 4.63
N HIS A 105 8.40 -20.98 5.37
CA HIS A 105 9.86 -21.01 5.37
C HIS A 105 10.44 -21.14 3.95
N GLY A 106 11.48 -20.36 3.67
CA GLY A 106 12.14 -20.28 2.37
C GLY A 106 11.43 -19.36 1.36
N ARG A 107 10.30 -18.73 1.72
CA ARG A 107 9.56 -17.78 0.85
C ARG A 107 9.70 -16.32 1.27
N ALA A 108 10.86 -15.96 1.81
CA ALA A 108 11.24 -14.57 2.07
C ALA A 108 11.17 -13.68 0.81
N ASP A 109 11.38 -14.24 -0.38
CA ASP A 109 11.28 -13.54 -1.66
C ASP A 109 9.87 -12.97 -1.91
N ALA A 110 8.84 -13.74 -1.57
CA ALA A 110 7.44 -13.33 -1.65
C ALA A 110 7.16 -12.25 -0.61
N GLY A 111 7.61 -12.42 0.64
CA GLY A 111 7.36 -11.44 1.69
C GLY A 111 8.08 -10.10 1.47
N LEU A 112 9.32 -10.09 0.97
CA LEU A 112 10.00 -8.85 0.56
C LEU A 112 9.25 -8.12 -0.57
N SER A 113 8.75 -8.88 -1.55
CA SER A 113 7.91 -8.34 -2.63
C SER A 113 6.61 -7.75 -2.08
N VAL A 114 5.90 -8.48 -1.22
CA VAL A 114 4.66 -8.02 -0.59
C VAL A 114 4.90 -6.76 0.25
N TYR A 115 5.95 -6.75 1.07
CA TYR A 115 6.34 -5.58 1.87
C TYR A 115 6.56 -4.34 1.01
N GLN A 116 7.30 -4.51 -0.11
CA GLN A 116 7.51 -3.43 -1.06
C GLN A 116 6.18 -2.90 -1.61
N LYS A 117 5.27 -3.77 -2.05
CA LYS A 117 3.97 -3.37 -2.61
C LYS A 117 3.08 -2.66 -1.59
N LEU A 118 3.01 -3.16 -0.36
CA LEU A 118 2.25 -2.52 0.71
C LEU A 118 2.79 -1.12 1.03
N ARG A 119 4.13 -0.94 0.99
CA ARG A 119 4.77 0.37 1.18
C ARG A 119 4.51 1.33 0.01
N GLU A 120 4.51 0.82 -1.22
CA GLU A 120 4.17 1.58 -2.43
C GLU A 120 2.71 2.03 -2.40
N LEU A 121 1.77 1.14 -2.11
CA LEU A 121 0.34 1.45 -2.02
C LEU A 121 0.04 2.45 -0.91
N LYS A 122 0.59 2.24 0.29
CA LYS A 122 0.47 3.22 1.38
C LYS A 122 0.94 4.62 0.95
N HIS A 123 2.07 4.71 0.26
CA HIS A 123 2.56 5.98 -0.25
C HIS A 123 1.60 6.62 -1.27
N LEU A 124 1.04 5.81 -2.18
CA LEU A 124 0.04 6.26 -3.14
C LEU A 124 -1.24 6.76 -2.47
N HIS A 125 -1.77 6.06 -1.45
CA HIS A 125 -2.92 6.50 -0.68
C HIS A 125 -2.70 7.85 0.03
N GLU A 126 -1.46 8.15 0.38
CA GLU A 126 -1.09 9.40 1.06
C GLU A 126 -0.84 10.56 0.08
N VAL A 127 -0.37 10.28 -1.14
CA VAL A 127 0.06 11.31 -2.11
C VAL A 127 -0.91 11.50 -3.28
N ALA A 128 -1.49 10.42 -3.80
CA ALA A 128 -2.28 10.37 -5.04
C ALA A 128 -3.74 10.02 -4.76
N TRP A 129 -4.43 10.85 -3.98
CA TRP A 129 -5.84 10.67 -3.61
C TRP A 129 -6.79 11.45 -4.53
N THR A 130 -8.03 10.97 -4.64
CA THR A 130 -9.10 11.55 -5.46
C THR A 130 -9.80 12.72 -4.76
N ASP A 131 -10.52 13.55 -5.51
CA ASP A 131 -11.24 14.70 -4.94
C ASP A 131 -12.33 14.30 -3.93
N GLU A 132 -12.71 13.02 -3.86
CA GLU A 132 -13.59 12.46 -2.82
C GLU A 132 -13.07 12.75 -1.40
N LEU A 133 -11.76 12.74 -1.21
CA LEU A 133 -11.15 13.03 0.09
C LEU A 133 -11.38 14.47 0.54
N ARG A 134 -11.69 15.38 -0.39
CA ARG A 134 -12.05 16.77 -0.09
C ARG A 134 -13.41 16.88 0.59
N TYR A 135 -14.31 15.92 0.38
CA TYR A 135 -15.68 15.96 0.89
C TYR A 135 -15.87 15.08 2.13
N LYS A 136 -16.63 15.55 3.12
CA LYS A 136 -16.94 14.76 4.31
C LYS A 136 -17.75 13.52 3.93
N ARG A 137 -17.52 12.41 4.63
CA ARG A 137 -18.38 11.23 4.55
C ARG A 137 -19.65 11.46 5.38
N PRO A 138 -20.77 10.77 5.08
CA PRO A 138 -21.99 10.88 5.87
C PRO A 138 -21.79 10.65 7.38
N GLU A 139 -20.89 9.75 7.73
CA GLU A 139 -20.47 9.45 9.11
C GLU A 139 -19.84 10.64 9.84
N GLU A 140 -19.26 11.60 9.11
CA GLU A 140 -18.54 12.76 9.65
C GLU A 140 -19.37 14.04 9.70
N PHE A 141 -20.64 13.99 9.27
CA PHE A 141 -21.47 15.17 9.17
C PHE A 141 -21.80 15.74 10.56
N SER A 142 -21.40 17.00 10.78
CA SER A 142 -21.83 17.80 11.92
C SER A 142 -23.32 18.14 11.83
N LYS A 143 -23.92 18.58 12.94
CA LYS A 143 -25.29 19.11 12.95
C LYS A 143 -25.45 20.25 11.94
N GLU A 144 -24.50 21.18 11.93
CA GLU A 144 -24.45 22.31 10.98
C GLU A 144 -24.35 21.86 9.51
N ASP A 145 -23.64 20.75 9.26
CA ASP A 145 -23.52 20.23 7.89
C ASP A 145 -24.88 19.67 7.43
N LYS A 146 -25.60 18.99 8.32
CA LYS A 146 -26.93 18.40 8.04
C LYS A 146 -27.97 19.49 7.81
N GLU A 147 -27.96 20.56 8.61
CA GLU A 147 -28.84 21.72 8.43
C GLU A 147 -28.61 22.38 7.07
N LYS A 148 -27.35 22.63 6.69
CA LYS A 148 -27.01 23.20 5.38
C LYS A 148 -27.39 22.30 4.21
N ILE A 149 -27.26 20.98 4.35
CA ILE A 149 -27.72 20.02 3.35
C ILE A 149 -29.24 20.17 3.16
N ALA A 150 -30.02 20.17 4.24
CA ALA A 150 -31.48 20.31 4.18
C ALA A 150 -31.91 21.67 3.57
N GLU A 151 -31.21 22.75 3.91
CA GLU A 151 -31.44 24.07 3.32
C GLU A 151 -31.19 24.09 1.80
N GLU A 152 -30.11 23.48 1.32
CA GLU A 152 -29.80 23.43 -0.11
C GLU A 152 -30.70 22.44 -0.87
N GLU A 153 -31.08 21.33 -0.26
CA GLU A 153 -32.08 20.40 -0.78
C GLU A 153 -33.45 21.08 -0.96
N SER A 154 -33.86 21.93 -0.01
CA SER A 154 -35.08 22.74 -0.14
C SER A 154 -35.04 23.70 -1.34
N LYS A 155 -33.83 24.11 -1.77
CA LYS A 155 -33.58 24.94 -2.96
C LYS A 155 -33.31 24.09 -4.22
N ALA A 156 -33.52 22.78 -4.16
CA ALA A 156 -33.20 21.81 -5.21
C ALA A 156 -31.73 21.85 -5.68
N ARG A 157 -30.79 22.14 -4.79
CA ARG A 157 -29.34 22.18 -5.06
C ARG A 157 -28.63 21.03 -4.34
N GLN A 158 -27.70 20.39 -5.04
CA GLN A 158 -26.85 19.37 -4.41
C GLN A 158 -25.69 20.05 -3.68
N TYR A 159 -25.65 19.88 -2.36
CA TYR A 159 -24.55 20.36 -1.52
C TYR A 159 -23.81 19.19 -0.87
N ARG A 160 -22.47 19.22 -0.94
CA ARG A 160 -21.60 18.26 -0.25
C ARG A 160 -20.68 19.01 0.70
N PRO A 161 -20.74 18.75 2.01
CA PRO A 161 -19.84 19.39 2.97
C PRO A 161 -18.37 19.12 2.66
N ILE A 162 -17.55 20.17 2.71
CA ILE A 162 -16.11 20.11 2.39
C ILE A 162 -15.29 20.00 3.69
N ARG A 163 -14.27 19.15 3.70
CA ARG A 163 -13.28 19.07 4.77
C ARG A 163 -12.37 20.29 4.75
N ASN A 164 -12.12 20.85 5.93
CA ASN A 164 -11.05 21.83 6.09
C ASN A 164 -9.66 21.16 5.99
N LYS A 165 -8.58 21.94 5.90
CA LYS A 165 -7.22 21.40 5.78
C LYS A 165 -6.82 20.47 6.92
N ALA A 166 -7.26 20.76 8.15
CA ALA A 166 -6.94 19.94 9.32
C ALA A 166 -7.70 18.61 9.30
N GLN A 167 -9.01 18.64 9.06
CA GLN A 167 -9.86 17.46 8.90
C GLN A 167 -9.36 16.56 7.77
N ARG A 168 -8.94 17.15 6.65
CA ARG A 168 -8.34 16.41 5.55
C ARG A 168 -7.01 15.77 5.93
N GLY A 169 -6.16 16.47 6.69
CA GLY A 169 -4.92 15.89 7.22
C GLY A 169 -5.15 14.72 8.17
N THR A 170 -6.19 14.79 9.02
CA THR A 170 -6.62 13.68 9.88
C THR A 170 -7.17 12.51 9.05
N ALA A 171 -8.02 12.78 8.06
CA ALA A 171 -8.56 11.74 7.17
C ALA A 171 -7.45 11.05 6.36
N LEU A 172 -6.44 11.80 5.90
CA LEU A 172 -5.25 11.25 5.22
C LEU A 172 -4.39 10.37 6.13
N ASN A 173 -4.37 10.64 7.43
CA ASN A 173 -3.63 9.82 8.38
C ASN A 173 -4.32 8.48 8.66
N ALA A 174 -5.65 8.42 8.52
CA ALA A 174 -6.45 7.25 8.83
C ALA A 174 -6.35 6.18 7.72
N GLN A 175 -5.21 5.51 7.66
CA GLN A 175 -4.83 4.54 6.63
C GLN A 175 -5.13 3.09 7.01
N LYS A 176 -5.66 2.81 8.22
CA LYS A 176 -5.96 1.46 8.68
C LYS A 176 -6.84 0.66 7.71
N LYS A 177 -7.98 1.24 7.28
CA LYS A 177 -8.91 0.56 6.35
C LYS A 177 -8.24 0.29 4.99
N ASN A 178 -7.55 1.29 4.45
CA ASN A 178 -6.83 1.17 3.18
C ASN A 178 -5.74 0.09 3.26
N CYS A 179 -4.96 0.05 4.34
CA CYS A 179 -3.94 -0.97 4.57
C CYS A 179 -4.52 -2.39 4.53
N ILE A 180 -5.70 -2.61 5.14
CA ILE A 180 -6.30 -3.94 5.18
C ILE A 180 -6.81 -4.36 3.80
N ALA A 181 -7.42 -3.43 3.06
CA ALA A 181 -7.77 -3.64 1.66
C ALA A 181 -6.53 -3.91 0.78
N ASP A 182 -5.44 -3.17 0.99
CA ASP A 182 -4.17 -3.37 0.29
C ASP A 182 -3.55 -4.72 0.62
N MET A 183 -3.66 -5.19 1.87
CA MET A 183 -3.23 -6.53 2.27
C MET A 183 -3.97 -7.60 1.47
N ALA A 184 -5.30 -7.54 1.40
CA ALA A 184 -6.08 -8.49 0.62
C ALA A 184 -5.72 -8.44 -0.88
N ALA A 185 -5.61 -7.24 -1.45
CA ALA A 185 -5.24 -7.03 -2.85
C ALA A 185 -3.86 -7.60 -3.16
N VAL A 186 -2.84 -7.25 -2.38
CA VAL A 186 -1.46 -7.70 -2.61
C VAL A 186 -1.32 -9.21 -2.36
N LEU A 187 -2.00 -9.76 -1.34
CA LEU A 187 -1.94 -11.20 -1.06
C LEU A 187 -2.71 -12.04 -2.09
N SER A 188 -3.61 -11.43 -2.87
CA SER A 188 -4.26 -12.08 -4.02
C SER A 188 -3.40 -12.08 -5.30
N GLY A 189 -2.16 -11.58 -5.23
CA GLY A 189 -1.24 -11.52 -6.38
C GLY A 189 -1.32 -10.24 -7.20
N GLN A 190 -2.10 -9.23 -6.77
CA GLN A 190 -2.15 -7.96 -7.48
C GLN A 190 -0.83 -7.18 -7.36
N GLY A 191 -0.57 -6.33 -8.35
CA GLY A 191 0.64 -5.51 -8.46
C GLY A 191 1.69 -6.14 -9.36
N SER A 192 2.19 -5.36 -10.32
CA SER A 192 3.22 -5.83 -11.27
C SER A 192 4.49 -6.29 -10.54
N GLY A 193 4.96 -7.49 -10.89
CA GLY A 193 6.15 -8.10 -10.29
C GLY A 193 5.94 -8.69 -8.90
N ASN A 194 4.69 -8.89 -8.47
CA ASN A 194 4.40 -9.53 -7.19
C ASN A 194 4.77 -11.03 -7.20
N LYS A 195 5.71 -11.41 -6.33
CA LYS A 195 6.27 -12.77 -6.23
C LYS A 195 5.42 -13.75 -5.41
N ILE A 196 4.23 -13.34 -4.98
CA ILE A 196 3.30 -14.25 -4.28
C ILE A 196 2.60 -15.21 -5.24
N ALA A 197 2.55 -14.90 -6.53
CA ALA A 197 2.22 -15.89 -7.55
C ALA A 197 3.39 -16.87 -7.64
N ALA A 198 3.18 -18.12 -7.25
CA ALA A 198 4.20 -19.15 -7.37
C ALA A 198 4.53 -19.36 -8.85
N VAL A 199 5.82 -19.31 -9.18
CA VAL A 199 6.27 -19.48 -10.57
C VAL A 199 6.35 -20.95 -10.98
N ASP A 200 6.30 -21.90 -10.03
CA ASP A 200 6.69 -23.28 -10.35
C ASP A 200 5.61 -24.30 -9.97
N SER A 201 4.76 -24.63 -10.94
CA SER A 201 4.22 -25.99 -11.07
C SER A 201 4.60 -26.51 -12.47
N PRO A 202 5.43 -27.56 -12.58
CA PRO A 202 5.83 -28.14 -13.85
C PRO A 202 4.66 -28.92 -14.44
N GLY A 203 3.65 -28.21 -14.96
CA GLY A 203 2.40 -28.86 -15.38
C GLY A 203 1.25 -27.91 -15.66
N GLY A 204 1.50 -26.73 -16.26
CA GLY A 204 0.50 -25.97 -17.04
C GLY A 204 -0.88 -25.69 -16.42
N SER A 205 -1.04 -25.77 -15.10
CA SER A 205 -2.32 -25.67 -14.41
C SER A 205 -2.21 -24.58 -13.36
N SER A 206 -2.94 -23.48 -13.57
CA SER A 206 -3.16 -22.30 -12.71
C SER A 206 -2.02 -21.94 -11.75
N ALA A 207 -1.31 -20.84 -12.00
CA ALA A 207 -0.32 -20.25 -11.09
C ALA A 207 -0.86 -20.20 -9.65
N GLY A 208 -0.43 -21.13 -8.79
CA GLY A 208 -0.86 -21.20 -7.41
C GLY A 208 -0.32 -20.00 -6.63
N LEU A 209 -1.10 -19.45 -5.72
CA LEU A 209 -0.63 -18.43 -4.79
C LEU A 209 0.11 -19.09 -3.62
N VAL A 210 1.12 -18.44 -3.08
CA VAL A 210 1.79 -18.89 -1.85
C VAL A 210 0.81 -18.85 -0.69
N GLN A 211 0.76 -19.91 0.11
CA GLN A 211 -0.03 -19.93 1.34
C GLN A 211 0.53 -18.91 2.33
N VAL A 212 -0.31 -18.08 2.93
CA VAL A 212 0.10 -17.03 3.89
C VAL A 212 -0.80 -17.07 5.11
N SER A 213 -0.24 -16.95 6.30
CA SER A 213 -1.00 -16.83 7.55
C SER A 213 -1.01 -15.37 8.01
N VAL A 214 -2.19 -14.78 8.17
CA VAL A 214 -2.37 -13.43 8.76
C VAL A 214 -2.93 -13.56 10.16
N ARG A 215 -2.13 -13.19 11.16
CA ARG A 215 -2.51 -13.19 12.58
C ARG A 215 -2.95 -11.80 13.00
N TRP A 216 -4.18 -11.66 13.48
CA TRP A 216 -4.78 -10.37 13.82
C TRP A 216 -4.77 -10.11 15.33
N ALA A 217 -4.60 -8.85 15.72
CA ALA A 217 -4.81 -8.41 17.09
C ALA A 217 -6.30 -8.30 17.44
N ASN A 218 -7.13 -7.90 16.47
CA ASN A 218 -8.58 -7.86 16.56
C ASN A 218 -9.18 -8.57 15.34
N ASP A 219 -9.99 -9.60 15.56
CA ASP A 219 -10.57 -10.41 14.48
C ASP A 219 -11.49 -9.59 13.55
N GLN A 220 -12.15 -8.56 14.07
CA GLN A 220 -13.03 -7.68 13.28
C GLN A 220 -12.27 -6.87 12.22
N ASP A 221 -10.96 -6.68 12.38
CA ASP A 221 -10.18 -5.89 11.43
C ASP A 221 -10.15 -6.56 10.04
N LYS A 222 -10.28 -7.90 9.94
CA LYS A 222 -10.30 -8.59 8.64
C LYS A 222 -11.49 -8.20 7.76
N GLU A 223 -12.58 -7.71 8.35
CA GLU A 223 -13.83 -7.35 7.65
C GLU A 223 -13.72 -6.02 6.88
N PHE A 224 -12.65 -5.25 7.07
CA PHE A 224 -12.42 -4.04 6.27
C PHE A 224 -12.04 -4.33 4.81
N ALA A 225 -11.63 -5.55 4.49
CA ALA A 225 -11.47 -6.00 3.12
C ALA A 225 -12.77 -6.67 2.64
N GLU A 226 -13.20 -6.36 1.42
CA GLU A 226 -14.44 -6.92 0.84
C GLU A 226 -14.37 -8.44 0.67
N SER A 227 -13.19 -8.97 0.33
CA SER A 227 -12.93 -10.40 0.21
C SER A 227 -11.44 -10.70 0.44
N TRP A 228 -11.15 -11.93 0.84
CA TRP A 228 -9.80 -12.46 1.00
C TRP A 228 -9.56 -13.62 0.03
N PRO A 229 -8.34 -13.75 -0.52
CA PRO A 229 -8.03 -14.86 -1.41
C PRO A 229 -7.84 -16.16 -0.62
N GLU A 230 -8.10 -17.29 -1.28
CA GLU A 230 -8.14 -18.63 -0.65
C GLU A 230 -6.80 -19.07 -0.04
N ASN A 231 -5.68 -18.50 -0.51
CA ASN A 231 -4.34 -18.78 0.02
C ASN A 231 -4.05 -18.11 1.36
N VAL A 232 -4.97 -17.31 1.90
CA VAL A 232 -4.78 -16.60 3.17
C VAL A 232 -5.53 -17.31 4.29
N GLU A 233 -4.78 -17.80 5.27
CA GLU A 233 -5.31 -18.31 6.53
C GLU A 233 -5.31 -17.21 7.59
N HIS A 234 -6.41 -17.09 8.34
CA HIS A 234 -6.54 -16.10 9.41
C HIS A 234 -6.43 -16.75 10.78
N GLY A 235 -5.75 -16.10 11.72
CA GLY A 235 -5.69 -16.52 13.12
C GLY A 235 -5.55 -15.33 14.07
N MET A 236 -5.48 -15.60 15.38
CA MET A 236 -5.27 -14.55 16.38
C MET A 236 -3.78 -14.41 16.72
N LEU A 237 -3.34 -13.19 17.02
CA LEU A 237 -1.93 -12.92 17.35
C LEU A 237 -1.55 -13.44 18.74
N ASN A 238 -2.49 -13.44 19.68
CA ASN A 238 -2.32 -13.92 21.06
C ASN A 238 -3.03 -15.27 21.28
N GLU A 239 -2.83 -16.25 20.40
CA GLU A 239 -3.31 -17.60 20.71
C GLU A 239 -2.64 -18.08 22.02
N PRO A 240 -3.40 -18.42 23.07
CA PRO A 240 -2.82 -18.99 24.27
C PRO A 240 -2.19 -20.32 23.87
N SER A 241 -0.93 -20.54 24.26
CA SER A 241 -0.29 -21.84 24.09
C SER A 241 -1.22 -22.92 24.63
N PRO A 242 -1.47 -24.02 23.88
CA PRO A 242 -2.22 -25.13 24.44
C PRO A 242 -1.51 -25.63 25.70
N PRO A 243 -2.27 -26.07 26.72
CA PRO A 243 -1.74 -26.55 28.00
C PRO A 243 -0.89 -27.81 27.86
#